data_AF-A0A8J2TPW9-F1
#
_entry.id   AF-A0A8J2TPW9-F1
#
_cell.length_a   1.000
_cell.length_b   1.000
_cell.length_c   1.000
_cell.angle_alpha   90.00
_cell.angle_beta   90.00
_cell.angle_gamma   90.00
#
_symmetry.space_group_name_H-M   'P 1'
#
loop_
_entity.id
_entity.type
_entity.pdbx_description
1 polymer ?
#
loop_
_entity_poly.entity_id
_entity_poly.type
_entity_poly.pdbx_seq_one_letter_code
_entity_poly.pdbx_strand_id
1 'polypeptide(L)'
;MTMKFNYPNKTRTDFLKDVVLLLIARRLELGITQDELNHTLGVADRLVSKWECGVRTPTSFHLYCWADALESMITITANDNSPPSISDEMEKAVNDNILFNVHHFTKE
;
A
#
# COMPACT_ATOMS: atom_id res chain seq x y z
N MET A 1 15.64 -1.06 27.58
CA MET A 1 15.43 -2.28 26.76
C MET A 1 14.94 -1.85 25.39
N THR A 2 15.81 -1.89 24.38
CA THR A 2 15.45 -1.52 23.00
C THR A 2 14.92 -2.78 22.31
N MET A 3 13.59 -2.93 22.26
CA MET A 3 12.97 -4.04 21.52
C MET A 3 13.26 -3.86 20.03
N LYS A 4 14.18 -4.67 19.49
CA LYS A 4 14.39 -4.81 18.05
C LYS A 4 13.33 -5.76 17.51
N PHE A 5 12.23 -5.21 16.99
CA PHE A 5 11.28 -6.01 16.22
C PHE A 5 11.89 -6.35 14.86
N ASN A 6 12.34 -7.59 14.69
CA ASN A 6 12.71 -8.13 13.39
C ASN A 6 11.44 -8.61 12.69
N TYR A 7 10.74 -7.69 12.01
CA TYR A 7 9.64 -8.07 11.12
C TYR A 7 10.24 -8.53 9.79
N PRO A 8 9.98 -9.78 9.33
CA PRO A 8 10.39 -10.23 8.01
C PRO A 8 9.51 -9.52 6.97
N ASN A 9 9.72 -8.23 6.78
CA ASN A 9 8.95 -7.45 5.82
C ASN A 9 9.43 -7.84 4.42
N LYS A 10 8.62 -8.62 3.70
CA LYS A 10 8.69 -8.61 2.24
C LYS A 10 8.40 -7.16 1.81
N THR A 11 9.45 -6.39 1.53
CA THR A 11 9.28 -5.08 0.90
C THR A 11 8.58 -5.29 -0.44
N ARG A 12 7.53 -4.50 -0.73
CA ARG A 12 6.81 -4.56 -2.00
C ARG A 12 7.79 -4.47 -3.18
N THR A 13 7.67 -5.39 -4.13
CA THR A 13 8.52 -5.51 -5.33
C THR A 13 7.78 -5.20 -6.63
N ASP A 14 6.45 -5.03 -6.56
CA ASP A 14 5.60 -4.75 -7.71
C ASP A 14 5.58 -3.27 -8.14
N PHE A 15 4.81 -2.97 -9.19
CA PHE A 15 4.64 -1.64 -9.77
C PHE A 15 4.29 -0.53 -8.75
N LEU A 16 3.59 -0.84 -7.66
CA LEU A 16 3.21 0.15 -6.65
C LEU A 16 4.31 0.45 -5.63
N LYS A 17 5.44 -0.26 -5.67
CA LYS A 17 6.56 -0.05 -4.73
C LYS A 17 6.93 1.42 -4.62
N ASP A 18 7.23 2.07 -5.73
CA ASP A 18 7.72 3.44 -5.72
C ASP A 18 6.62 4.43 -5.30
N VAL A 19 5.39 4.19 -5.71
CA VAL A 19 4.22 4.99 -5.28
C VAL A 19 4.04 4.92 -3.76
N VAL A 20 4.07 3.72 -3.18
CA VAL A 20 3.91 3.52 -1.73
C VAL A 20 5.08 4.15 -0.97
N LEU A 21 6.32 4.02 -1.46
CA LEU A 21 7.48 4.64 -0.83
C LEU A 21 7.40 6.18 -0.80
N LEU A 22 6.91 6.80 -1.88
CA LEU A 22 6.68 8.25 -1.91
C LEU A 22 5.62 8.69 -0.89
N LEU A 23 4.51 7.95 -0.77
CA LEU A 23 3.46 8.24 0.22
C LEU A 23 3.96 8.06 1.66
N ILE A 24 4.78 7.03 1.93
CA ILE A 24 5.41 6.81 3.24
C ILE A 24 6.34 7.98 3.58
N ALA A 25 7.21 8.36 2.65
CA ALA A 25 8.15 9.46 2.85
C ALA A 25 7.39 10.75 3.18
N ARG A 26 6.33 11.05 2.42
CA ARG A 26 5.50 12.23 2.66
C ARG A 26 4.78 12.19 4.01
N ARG A 27 4.24 11.05 4.42
CA ARG A 27 3.65 10.89 5.76
C ARG A 27 4.66 11.19 6.86
N LEU A 28 5.89 10.70 6.72
CA LEU A 28 6.97 10.92 7.68
C LEU A 28 7.41 12.39 7.72
N GLU A 29 7.46 13.08 6.58
CA GLU A 29 7.73 14.53 6.51
C GLU A 29 6.68 15.36 7.27
N LEU A 30 5.41 14.96 7.20
CA LEU A 30 4.31 15.60 7.92
C LEU A 30 4.25 15.20 9.41
N GLY A 31 5.06 14.23 9.85
CA GLY A 31 5.06 13.74 11.23
C GLY A 31 3.79 12.95 11.61
N ILE A 32 2.99 12.51 10.64
CA ILE A 32 1.74 11.80 10.85
C ILE A 32 2.03 10.32 11.15
N THR A 33 1.43 9.75 12.17
CA THR A 33 1.54 8.31 12.50
C THR A 33 0.65 7.45 11.59
N GLN A 34 0.92 6.14 11.54
CA GLN A 34 0.08 5.21 10.78
C GLN A 34 -1.37 5.17 11.31
N ASP A 35 -1.57 5.32 12.62
CA ASP A 35 -2.90 5.31 13.24
C ASP A 35 -3.67 6.60 12.98
N GLU A 36 -3.03 7.76 13.07
CA GLU A 36 -3.63 9.03 12.68
C GLU A 36 -4.06 9.01 11.20
N LEU A 37 -3.24 8.42 10.33
CA LEU A 37 -3.60 8.27 8.94
C LEU A 37 -4.75 7.27 8.73
N ASN A 38 -4.81 6.14 9.46
CA ASN A 38 -5.97 5.23 9.40
C ASN A 38 -7.27 5.99 9.71
N HIS A 39 -7.25 6.82 10.76
CA HIS A 39 -8.41 7.63 11.15
C HIS A 39 -8.76 8.70 10.11
N THR A 40 -7.75 9.40 9.58
CA THR A 40 -7.94 10.42 8.54
C THR A 40 -8.58 9.83 7.27
N LEU A 41 -8.16 8.62 6.90
CA LEU A 41 -8.69 7.89 5.74
C LEU A 41 -10.04 7.20 6.02
N GLY A 42 -10.47 7.14 7.27
CA GLY A 42 -11.68 6.40 7.66
C GLY A 42 -11.59 4.89 7.42
N VAL A 43 -10.38 4.32 7.53
CA VAL A 43 -10.13 2.88 7.29
C VAL A 43 -9.90 2.12 8.59
N ALA A 44 -9.97 0.78 8.51
CA ALA A 44 -9.74 -0.08 9.65
C ALA A 44 -8.32 0.08 10.23
N ASP A 45 -8.20 -0.13 11.54
CA ASP A 45 -6.91 -0.08 12.24
C ASP A 45 -5.86 -0.98 11.61
N ARG A 46 -4.62 -0.50 11.57
CA ARG A 46 -3.45 -1.16 10.98
C ARG A 46 -3.55 -1.41 9.47
N LEU A 47 -4.55 -0.88 8.76
CA LEU A 47 -4.65 -1.07 7.31
C LEU A 47 -3.52 -0.34 6.57
N VAL A 48 -3.21 0.91 6.95
CA VAL A 48 -2.06 1.65 6.44
C VAL A 48 -0.77 0.87 6.67
N SER A 49 -0.56 0.32 7.87
CA SER A 49 0.63 -0.49 8.18
C SER A 49 0.80 -1.67 7.21
N LYS A 50 -0.30 -2.37 6.89
CA LYS A 50 -0.31 -3.47 5.91
C LYS A 50 -0.03 -3.00 4.48
N TRP A 51 -0.47 -1.80 4.12
CA TRP A 51 -0.13 -1.22 2.82
C TRP A 51 1.35 -0.86 2.74
N GLU A 52 1.89 -0.19 3.77
CA GLU A 52 3.29 0.24 3.81
C GLU A 52 4.27 -0.93 3.77
N CYS A 53 3.95 -2.06 4.42
CA CYS A 53 4.77 -3.27 4.39
C CYS A 53 4.42 -4.23 3.24
N GLY A 54 3.52 -3.86 2.33
CA GLY A 54 3.16 -4.68 1.16
C GLY A 54 2.34 -5.94 1.47
N VAL A 55 1.90 -6.13 2.72
CA VAL A 55 1.03 -7.24 3.11
C VAL A 55 -0.36 -7.12 2.48
N ARG A 56 -0.81 -5.89 2.22
CA ARG A 56 -2.06 -5.59 1.51
C ARG A 56 -1.84 -4.61 0.38
N THR A 57 -2.60 -4.76 -0.70
CA THR A 57 -2.60 -3.82 -1.82
C THR A 57 -3.75 -2.81 -1.65
N PRO A 58 -3.45 -1.50 -1.56
CA PRO A 58 -4.49 -0.48 -1.57
C PRO A 58 -5.22 -0.51 -2.91
N THR A 59 -6.53 -0.26 -2.89
CA THR A 59 -7.27 -0.01 -4.12
C THR A 59 -6.84 1.33 -4.73
N SER A 60 -7.13 1.56 -6.01
CA SER A 60 -6.86 2.85 -6.65
C SER A 60 -7.55 4.01 -5.93
N PHE A 61 -8.77 3.80 -5.44
CA PHE A 61 -9.48 4.77 -4.61
C PHE A 61 -8.73 5.10 -3.32
N HIS A 62 -8.25 4.08 -2.60
CA HIS A 62 -7.47 4.32 -1.38
C HIS A 62 -6.14 5.03 -1.65
N LEU A 63 -5.48 4.77 -2.78
CA LEU A 63 -4.27 5.52 -3.17
C LEU A 63 -4.57 7.01 -3.39
N TYR A 64 -5.69 7.33 -4.04
CA TYR A 64 -6.13 8.71 -4.21
C TYR A 64 -6.41 9.39 -2.87
N CYS A 65 -7.20 8.76 -1.99
CA CYS A 65 -7.50 9.31 -0.67
C CYS A 65 -6.24 9.45 0.20
N TRP A 66 -5.28 8.53 0.07
CA TRP A 66 -4.00 8.62 0.77
C TRP A 66 -3.21 9.85 0.33
N ALA A 67 -3.07 10.09 -0.97
CA ALA A 67 -2.38 11.28 -1.46
C ALA A 67 -3.07 12.58 -0.99
N ASP A 68 -4.41 12.62 -1.07
CA ASP A 68 -5.21 13.77 -0.61
C ASP A 68 -5.03 14.04 0.89
N ALA A 69 -5.09 13.00 1.73
CA ALA A 69 -4.88 13.09 3.17
C ALA A 69 -3.46 13.54 3.57
N LEU A 70 -2.49 13.43 2.65
CA LEU A 70 -1.12 13.89 2.83
C LEU A 70 -0.86 15.24 2.13
N GLU A 71 -1.93 15.97 1.79
CA GLU A 71 -1.87 17.28 1.14
C GLU A 71 -0.98 17.26 -0.11
N SER A 72 -1.12 16.20 -0.91
CA SER A 72 -0.23 15.91 -2.03
C SER A 72 -0.97 15.82 -3.36
N MET A 73 -0.28 16.20 -4.43
CA MET A 73 -0.76 16.09 -5.81
C MET A 73 -0.13 14.86 -6.49
N ILE A 74 -0.94 14.09 -7.21
CA ILE A 74 -0.47 12.99 -8.05
C ILE A 74 -0.23 13.52 -9.48
N THR A 75 0.97 13.28 -10.01
CA THR A 75 1.34 13.60 -11.40
C THR A 75 1.57 12.31 -12.19
N ILE A 76 1.06 12.27 -13.43
CA ILE A 76 1.33 11.19 -14.37
C ILE A 76 2.35 11.69 -15.39
N THR A 77 3.49 11.01 -15.47
CA THR A 77 4.54 11.28 -16.45
C THR A 77 4.60 10.10 -17.41
N ALA A 78 4.55 10.37 -18.72
CA ALA A 78 4.78 9.33 -19.70
C ALA A 78 6.20 8.78 -19.53
N ASN A 79 6.35 7.46 -19.65
CA ASN A 79 7.67 6.88 -19.86
C ASN A 79 8.17 7.27 -21.26
N ASP A 80 9.34 6.76 -21.64
CA ASP A 80 9.92 6.95 -22.97
C ASP A 80 9.07 6.34 -24.12
N ASN A 81 7.85 5.85 -23.83
CA ASN A 81 6.97 5.06 -24.70
C ASN A 81 7.64 3.81 -25.26
N SER A 82 8.82 3.44 -24.74
CA SER A 82 9.38 2.13 -24.99
C SER A 82 8.52 1.14 -24.20
N PRO A 83 8.04 0.06 -24.84
CA PRO A 83 7.44 -1.02 -24.08
C PRO A 83 8.47 -1.46 -23.02
N PRO A 84 8.06 -1.70 -21.76
CA PRO A 84 8.98 -2.21 -20.75
C PRO A 84 9.68 -3.43 -21.34
N SER A 85 11.01 -3.42 -21.35
CA SER A 85 11.78 -4.58 -21.83
C SER A 85 11.30 -5.78 -21.02
N ILE A 86 10.75 -6.77 -21.70
CA ILE A 86 10.32 -8.03 -21.11
C ILE A 86 11.60 -8.76 -20.67
N SER A 87 12.22 -8.34 -19.58
CA SER A 87 13.46 -8.93 -19.07
C SER A 87 13.33 -9.47 -17.66
N ASP A 88 12.29 -9.11 -16.90
CA ASP A 88 12.08 -9.68 -15.57
C ASP A 88 10.58 -9.90 -15.36
N GLU A 89 10.23 -11.05 -14.81
CA GLU A 89 8.89 -11.39 -14.36
C GLU A 89 8.44 -10.36 -13.31
N MET A 90 7.88 -9.21 -13.73
CA MET A 90 7.32 -8.24 -12.80
C MET A 90 6.16 -8.92 -12.07
N GLU A 91 6.40 -9.25 -10.80
CA GLU A 91 5.37 -9.74 -9.89
C GLU A 91 4.25 -8.70 -9.87
N LYS A 92 3.08 -9.07 -10.42
CA LYS A 92 1.93 -8.17 -10.44
C LYS A 92 1.44 -7.96 -9.02
N ALA A 93 1.05 -6.73 -8.70
CA ALA A 93 0.35 -6.47 -7.45
C ALA A 93 -0.90 -7.35 -7.36
N VAL A 94 -0.93 -8.25 -6.38
CA VAL A 94 -2.09 -9.12 -6.15
C VAL A 94 -3.17 -8.28 -5.48
N ASN A 95 -4.37 -8.27 -6.04
CA ASN A 95 -5.53 -7.74 -5.35
C ASN A 95 -5.97 -8.74 -4.28
N ASP A 96 -5.52 -8.50 -3.05
CA ASP A 96 -5.80 -9.33 -1.89
C ASP A 96 -6.97 -8.77 -1.05
N ASN A 97 -7.77 -7.86 -1.62
CA ASN A 97 -9.06 -7.41 -1.07
C ASN A 97 -10.20 -8.41 -1.34
N ILE A 98 -9.90 -9.63 -1.82
CA ILE A 98 -10.86 -10.72 -1.73
C ILE A 98 -10.95 -11.07 -0.24
N LEU A 99 -11.88 -10.38 0.43
CA LEU A 99 -12.40 -10.71 1.75
C LEU A 99 -12.53 -12.24 1.80
N PHE A 100 -11.91 -12.84 2.82
CA PHE A 100 -12.10 -14.21 3.29
C PHE A 100 -13.19 -14.94 2.50
N ASN A 101 -12.84 -15.99 1.75
CA ASN A 101 -13.83 -16.95 1.27
C ASN A 101 -14.78 -17.20 2.43
N VAL A 102 -16.00 -16.67 2.32
CA VAL A 102 -17.03 -16.87 3.32
C VAL A 102 -17.28 -18.36 3.22
N HIS A 103 -16.70 -19.14 4.13
CA HIS A 103 -17.09 -20.53 4.28
C HIS A 103 -18.58 -20.49 4.55
N HIS A 104 -19.37 -20.77 3.53
CA HIS A 104 -20.77 -21.10 3.69
C HIS A 104 -20.79 -22.29 4.64
N PHE A 105 -21.03 -22.03 5.92
CA PHE A 105 -21.48 -23.06 6.83
C PHE A 105 -22.85 -23.47 6.32
N THR A 106 -22.89 -24.54 5.51
CA THR A 106 -24.10 -25.32 5.32
C THR A 106 -24.48 -25.84 6.69
N LYS A 107 -25.58 -25.31 7.24
CA LYS A 107 -26.28 -25.96 8.35
C LYS A 107 -26.88 -27.25 7.81
N GLU A 108 -26.41 -28.38 8.30
CA GLU A 108 -27.18 -29.63 8.40
C GLU A 108 -27.71 -29.75 9.83
#